data_AF-A0A961LP92-F1
#
_entry.id   AF-A0A961LP92-F1
#
_cell.length_a   1.000
_cell.length_b   1.000
_cell.length_c   1.000
_cell.angle_alpha   90.00
_cell.angle_beta   90.00
_cell.angle_gamma   90.00
#
_symmetry.space_group_name_H-M   'P 1'
#
loop_
_entity.id
_entity.type
_entity.pdbx_description
1 polymer ?
#
loop_
_entity_poly.entity_id
_entity_poly.type
_entity_poly.pdbx_seq_one_letter_code
_entity_poly.pdbx_strand_id
1 'polypeptide(L)' 'MNKSDCQKNANRDGSKDRWEFYKDKKGEHRWRSFATNGRQVGRASEGYKAKKDCEHNAATNGWPGK' A
#
# COMPACT_ATOMS: atom_id res chain seq x y z
N MET A 1 1.44 3.33 14.61
CA MET A 1 0.93 1.99 14.21
C MET A 1 1.17 1.04 15.37
N ASN A 2 0.12 0.54 16.01
CA ASN A 2 0.25 -0.44 17.09
C ASN A 2 0.62 -1.82 16.51
N LYS A 3 1.54 -2.54 17.16
CA LYS A 3 2.08 -3.83 16.68
C LYS A 3 1.00 -4.89 16.34
N SER A 4 -0.19 -4.77 16.93
CA SER A 4 -1.30 -5.72 16.72
C SER A 4 -1.94 -5.62 15.32
N ASP A 5 -1.92 -4.45 14.68
CA ASP A 5 -2.54 -4.27 13.36
C ASP A 5 -1.67 -4.82 12.22
N CYS A 6 -0.36 -4.93 12.40
CA CYS A 6 0.56 -5.45 11.37
C CYS A 6 0.26 -6.92 11.03
N GLN A 7 0.01 -7.75 12.05
CA GLN A 7 -0.13 -9.20 11.89
C GLN A 7 -1.50 -9.65 11.38
N LYS A 8 -2.58 -8.94 11.74
CA LYS A 8 -3.93 -9.21 11.21
C LYS A 8 -4.06 -8.89 9.72
N ASN A 9 -3.16 -8.06 9.22
CA ASN A 9 -3.27 -7.48 7.91
C ASN A 9 -2.41 -8.20 6.86
N ALA A 10 -1.42 -8.99 7.30
CA ALA A 10 -0.63 -9.88 6.44
C ALA A 10 -1.40 -11.12 5.94
N ASN A 11 -2.53 -11.48 6.56
CA ASN A 11 -3.30 -12.70 6.27
C ASN A 11 -4.71 -12.42 5.67
N ARG A 12 -4.91 -11.25 5.04
CA ARG A 12 -6.20 -10.86 4.44
C ARG A 12 -6.24 -11.15 2.94
N ASP A 13 -7.42 -11.47 2.41
CA ASP A 13 -7.71 -11.38 0.98
C ASP A 13 -7.75 -9.90 0.57
N GLY A 14 -6.64 -9.41 0.01
CA GLY A 14 -6.48 -8.01 -0.40
C GLY A 14 -7.16 -7.65 -1.72
N SER A 15 -7.83 -8.62 -2.36
CA SER A 15 -8.41 -8.52 -3.69
C SER A 15 -9.49 -7.44 -3.83
N LYS A 16 -10.11 -7.01 -2.71
CA LYS A 16 -11.13 -5.95 -2.67
C LYS A 16 -10.62 -4.64 -2.07
N ASP A 17 -9.33 -4.54 -1.79
CA ASP A 17 -8.76 -3.38 -1.15
C ASP A 17 -8.65 -2.22 -2.13
N ARG A 18 -8.87 -1.00 -1.61
CA ARG A 18 -8.69 0.22 -2.36
C ARG A 18 -7.22 0.62 -2.30
N TRP A 19 -6.59 0.73 -3.46
CA TRP A 19 -5.20 1.15 -3.58
C TRP A 19 -5.12 2.60 -4.05
N GLU A 20 -4.30 3.40 -3.38
CA GLU A 20 -4.13 4.81 -3.66
C GLU A 20 -2.65 5.16 -3.78
N PHE A 21 -2.26 5.69 -4.93
CA PHE A 21 -0.90 6.11 -5.23
C PHE A 21 -0.85 7.64 -5.23
N TYR A 22 0.12 8.19 -4.51
CA TYR A 22 0.30 9.63 -4.38
C TYR A 22 1.78 9.99 -4.40
N LYS A 23 2.07 11.24 -4.75
CA LYS A 23 3.41 11.82 -4.68
C LYS A 23 3.49 12.71 -3.44
N ASP A 24 4.51 12.50 -2.62
CA ASP A 24 4.74 13.32 -1.43
C ASP A 24 5.36 14.68 -1.82
N LYS A 25 5.49 15.59 -0.85
CA LYS A 25 6.10 16.92 -1.03
C LYS A 25 7.57 16.87 -1.47
N LYS A 26 8.31 15.81 -1.13
CA LYS A 26 9.69 15.58 -1.59
C LYS A 26 9.76 15.03 -3.01
N GLY A 27 8.62 14.78 -3.63
CA GLY A 27 8.52 14.24 -4.97
C GLY A 27 8.69 12.73 -5.03
N GLU A 28 8.51 12.02 -3.91
CA GLU A 28 8.58 10.56 -3.87
C GLU A 28 7.17 9.96 -4.08
N HIS A 29 7.10 8.90 -4.87
CA HIS A 29 5.92 8.09 -5.07
C HIS A 29 5.71 7.16 -3.88
N ARG A 30 4.49 7.12 -3.35
CA ARG A 30 4.08 6.22 -2.27
C ARG A 30 2.71 5.65 -2.58
N TRP A 31 2.47 4.46 -2.06
CA TRP A 31 1.16 3.82 -2.12
C TRP A 31 0.61 3.63 -0.71
N ARG A 32 -0.72 3.54 -0.62
CA ARG A 32 -1.44 3.12 0.57
C ARG A 32 -2.64 2.29 0.14
N SER A 33 -2.93 1.25 0.89
CA SER A 33 -4.11 0.43 0.70
C SER A 33 -5.06 0.59 1.87
N PHE A 34 -6.35 0.56 1.56
CA PHE A 34 -7.43 0.63 2.52
C PHE A 34 -8.36 -0.56 2.31
N ALA A 35 -8.77 -1.17 3.42
CA ALA A 35 -9.86 -2.13 3.41
C ALA A 35 -11.16 -1.49 2.91
N THR A 36 -12.09 -2.34 2.51
CA THR A 36 -13.50 -1.95 2.29
C THR A 36 -14.14 -1.31 3.53
N ASN A 37 -13.66 -1.62 4.74
CA ASN A 37 -14.09 -0.99 5.99
C ASN A 37 -13.38 0.35 6.30
N GLY A 38 -12.58 0.87 5.38
CA GLY A 38 -11.87 2.16 5.52
C GLY A 38 -10.62 2.13 6.40
N ARG A 39 -10.28 0.99 7.02
CA ARG A 39 -9.02 0.87 7.78
C ARG A 39 -7.83 0.83 6.82
N GLN A 40 -6.72 1.45 7.21
CA GLN A 40 -5.47 1.38 6.44
C GLN A 40 -4.81 0.02 6.65
N VAL A 41 -4.50 -0.65 5.53
CA VAL A 41 -4.07 -2.05 5.47
C VAL A 41 -2.77 -2.19 4.70
N GLY A 42 -2.07 -1.10 4.51
CA GLY A 42 -0.81 -1.14 3.81
C GLY A 42 -0.41 0.25 3.44
N ARG A 43 0.90 0.44 3.43
CA ARG A 43 1.53 1.66 2.98
C ARG A 43 2.92 1.31 2.49
N ALA A 44 3.41 2.11 1.56
CA ALA A 44 4.81 2.10 1.21
C ALA A 44 5.66 2.41 2.46
N SER A 45 6.62 1.54 2.75
CA SER A 45 7.62 1.73 3.82
C SER A 45 8.59 2.87 3.49
N GLU A 46 8.85 3.06 2.19
CA GLU A 46 9.83 4.01 1.66
C GLU A 46 9.19 4.84 0.53
N GLY A 47 9.82 5.99 0.24
CA GLY A 47 9.46 6.81 -0.91
C GLY A 47 10.21 6.36 -2.17
N TYR A 48 9.50 6.17 -3.28
CA TYR A 48 10.10 5.73 -4.55
C TYR A 48 10.31 6.91 -5.49
N LYS A 49 11.43 6.96 -6.21
CA LYS A 49 11.66 8.02 -7.21
C LYS A 49 10.85 7.83 -8.48
N ALA A 50 10.58 6.59 -8.88
CA ALA A 50 9.78 6.27 -10.05
C ALA A 50 8.44 5.64 -9.65
N LYS A 51 7.41 5.95 -10.44
CA LYS A 51 6.08 5.34 -10.29
C LYS A 51 6.12 3.82 -10.47
N LYS A 52 6.90 3.33 -11.44
CA LYS A 52 7.06 1.89 -11.71
C LYS A 52 7.58 1.11 -10.50
N ASP A 53 8.59 1.64 -9.80
CA ASP A 53 9.12 0.99 -8.59
C ASP A 53 8.07 0.94 -7.48
N CYS A 54 7.30 2.02 -7.33
CA CYS A 54 6.18 2.09 -6.38
C CYS A 54 5.08 1.07 -6.70
N GLU A 55 4.72 0.95 -7.98
CA GLU A 55 3.75 -0.03 -8.51
C GLU A 55 4.24 -1.47 -8.32
N HIS A 56 5.53 -1.75 -8.59
CA HIS A 56 6.13 -3.06 -8.37
C HIS A 56 6.11 -3.45 -6.90
N ASN A 57 6.50 -2.55 -6.00
CA ASN A 57 6.41 -2.82 -4.57
C ASN A 57 4.96 -3.04 -4.11
N ALA A 58 4.00 -2.26 -4.63
CA ALA A 58 2.59 -2.49 -4.35
C ALA A 58 2.13 -3.88 -4.80
N ALA A 59 2.55 -4.34 -5.98
CA ALA A 59 2.23 -5.67 -6.50
C ALA A 59 2.74 -6.78 -5.58
N THR A 60 3.98 -6.66 -5.07
CA THR A 60 4.53 -7.58 -4.06
C THR A 60 3.71 -7.59 -2.76
N ASN A 61 3.00 -6.50 -2.46
CA ASN A 61 2.12 -6.37 -1.29
C ASN A 61 0.65 -6.76 -1.58
N GLY A 62 0.37 -7.37 -2.74
CA GLY A 62 -0.97 -7.85 -3.08
C GLY A 62 -1.82 -6.87 -3.89
N TRP A 63 -1.21 -5.83 -4.47
CA TRP A 63 -1.90 -5.03 -5.48
C TRP A 63 -2.09 -5.88 -6.75
N PRO A 64 -3.33 -6.10 -7.22
CA PRO A 64 -3.60 -6.99 -8.36
C PRO A 64 -3.05 -6.50 -9.70
N GLY A 65 -2.38 -5.34 -9.74
CA GLY A 65 -2.08 -4.64 -10.99
C GLY A 65 -3.36 -4.08 -11.60
N LYS A 66 -3.22 -3.16 -12.55
CA LYS A 66 -4.36 -2.67 -13.35
C LYS A 66 -4.23 -3.20 -14.77
#